data_AF-A0A529XCH2-F1
#
_entry.id   AF-A0A529XCH2-F1
#
_cell.length_a   1.000
_cell.length_b   1.000
_cell.length_c   1.000
_cell.angle_alpha   90.00
_cell.angle_beta   90.00
_cell.angle_gamma   90.00
#
_symmetry.space_group_name_H-M   'P 1'
#
loop_
_entity.id
_entity.type
_entity.pdbx_description
1 polymer ?
#
loop_
_entity_poly.entity_id
_entity_poly.type
_entity_poly.pdbx_seq_one_letter_code
_entity_poly.pdbx_strand_id
1 'polypeptide(L)'
;MPALADLIEADRQVEHHAPWRRAVVAPKAWNLAVEQLAAGRWSLLGLWGEPDKVHMALLDEAQTIGVISLDCRGGRYPSVGQLHPPALRLERAAADLFGLAPQGLPDTRRWLDHGQWGISHPLAARPGGPAAASSYRFLAAEGESLHQIPVGPVHAGIIEPGHFRFTAGGETVVRLEERLGYVHKGIEGLMQGASIDRAAKLAGRTSGDSTVAYSLAFARAIEAALGVVPPPRAIWLRALMAELERLANHLGDIGAICNDAAFAIMHAHCGVLRERVLRAADAAFGHRLMRDRILPGGTAGDLNEAGTAAIRSLVAEIRRRFPQLVELYDNT
;
A
#
# COMPACT_ATOMS: atom_id res chain seq x y z
N MET A 1 15.38 -17.31 -22.91
CA MET A 1 15.20 -16.05 -22.16
C MET A 1 15.44 -16.37 -20.69
N PRO A 2 16.14 -15.55 -19.91
CA PRO A 2 16.43 -15.89 -18.52
C PRO A 2 15.14 -15.83 -17.70
N ALA A 3 14.81 -16.92 -17.02
CA ALA A 3 13.74 -16.93 -16.04
C ALA A 3 14.15 -16.09 -14.82
N LEU A 4 13.18 -15.59 -14.04
CA LEU A 4 13.51 -14.90 -12.79
C LEU A 4 14.23 -15.84 -11.81
N ALA A 5 13.88 -17.13 -11.84
CA ALA A 5 14.58 -18.17 -11.09
C ALA A 5 16.07 -18.25 -11.46
N ASP A 6 16.41 -18.24 -12.75
CA ASP A 6 17.81 -18.29 -13.21
C ASP A 6 18.60 -17.07 -12.75
N LEU A 7 17.97 -15.89 -12.82
CA LEU A 7 18.59 -14.63 -12.38
C LEU A 7 18.87 -14.64 -10.88
N ILE A 8 17.94 -15.19 -10.09
CA ILE A 8 18.11 -15.36 -8.67
C ILE A 8 19.24 -16.37 -8.41
N GLU A 9 19.19 -17.56 -9.00
CA GLU A 9 20.16 -18.65 -8.76
C GLU A 9 21.60 -18.31 -9.18
N ALA A 10 21.79 -17.49 -10.21
CA ALA A 10 23.11 -17.11 -10.71
C ALA A 10 23.87 -16.13 -9.79
N ASP A 11 23.17 -15.45 -8.88
CA ASP A 11 23.73 -14.38 -8.03
C ASP A 11 23.80 -14.78 -6.55
N ARG A 12 24.37 -13.90 -5.72
CA ARG A 12 24.58 -14.19 -4.28
C ARG A 12 23.25 -14.30 -3.55
N GLN A 13 22.82 -15.54 -3.31
CA GLN A 13 21.64 -15.86 -2.51
C GLN A 13 21.72 -15.27 -1.10
N VAL A 14 20.60 -14.74 -0.61
CA VAL A 14 20.42 -14.39 0.79
C VAL A 14 19.77 -15.57 1.48
N GLU A 15 20.54 -16.23 2.34
CA GLU A 15 20.05 -17.34 3.15
C GLU A 15 18.92 -16.88 4.09
N HIS A 16 18.02 -17.80 4.43
CA HIS A 16 16.93 -17.58 5.38
C HIS A 16 15.94 -16.46 5.01
N HIS A 17 15.85 -16.07 3.73
CA HIS A 17 14.78 -15.21 3.24
C HIS A 17 13.58 -16.06 2.77
N ALA A 18 12.41 -15.85 3.39
CA ALA A 18 11.20 -16.62 3.16
C ALA A 18 9.97 -15.71 3.03
N PRO A 19 8.90 -16.13 2.32
CA PRO A 19 8.77 -17.41 1.63
C PRO A 19 9.40 -17.43 0.23
N TRP A 20 9.75 -16.27 -0.31
CA TRP A 20 10.35 -16.14 -1.65
C TRP A 20 11.85 -16.00 -1.57
N ARG A 21 12.56 -16.53 -2.57
CA ARG A 21 14.02 -16.40 -2.64
C ARG A 21 14.43 -14.95 -2.85
N ARG A 22 15.54 -14.56 -2.23
CA ARG A 22 16.18 -13.25 -2.40
C ARG A 22 17.62 -13.43 -2.86
N ALA A 23 18.03 -12.67 -3.88
CA ALA A 23 19.42 -12.60 -4.31
C ALA A 23 19.95 -11.15 -4.24
N VAL A 24 21.23 -10.99 -3.94
CA VAL A 24 21.95 -9.73 -4.15
C VAL A 24 22.62 -9.78 -5.52
N VAL A 25 22.19 -8.89 -6.41
CA VAL A 25 22.52 -8.94 -7.83
C VAL A 25 23.50 -7.83 -8.22
N ALA A 26 24.24 -8.06 -9.31
CA ALA A 26 25.04 -7.02 -9.94
C ALA A 26 24.17 -6.01 -10.71
N PRO A 27 24.66 -4.79 -10.99
CA PRO A 27 23.93 -3.79 -11.78
C PRO A 27 23.44 -4.29 -13.16
N LYS A 28 24.17 -5.22 -13.77
CA LYS A 28 23.76 -5.84 -15.05
C LYS A 28 22.46 -6.63 -14.91
N ALA A 29 22.34 -7.46 -13.88
CA ALA A 29 21.13 -8.25 -13.62
C ALA A 29 19.97 -7.36 -13.15
N TRP A 30 20.26 -6.29 -12.38
CA TRP A 30 19.28 -5.26 -12.05
C TRP A 30 18.68 -4.61 -13.31
N ASN A 31 19.52 -4.13 -14.23
CA ASN A 31 19.07 -3.50 -15.47
C ASN A 31 18.29 -4.45 -16.38
N LEU A 32 18.70 -5.72 -16.45
CA LEU A 32 17.95 -6.75 -17.17
C LEU A 32 16.53 -6.88 -16.61
N ALA A 33 16.36 -6.90 -15.29
CA ALA A 33 15.04 -6.94 -14.66
C ALA A 33 14.21 -5.69 -15.02
N VAL A 34 14.82 -4.50 -15.03
CA VAL A 34 14.17 -3.27 -15.48
C VAL A 34 13.71 -3.37 -16.95
N GLU A 35 14.51 -3.95 -17.83
CA GLU A 35 14.14 -4.20 -19.23
C GLU A 35 12.97 -5.19 -19.35
N GLN A 36 12.88 -6.21 -18.48
CA GLN A 36 11.74 -7.12 -18.46
C GLN A 36 10.45 -6.43 -18.00
N LEU A 37 10.55 -5.54 -16.99
CA LEU A 37 9.43 -4.71 -16.52
C LEU A 37 8.96 -3.73 -17.61
N ALA A 38 9.89 -3.06 -18.28
CA ALA A 38 9.58 -2.10 -19.34
C ALA A 38 8.92 -2.77 -20.55
N ALA A 39 9.29 -4.03 -20.84
CA ALA A 39 8.68 -4.81 -21.90
C ALA A 39 7.37 -5.51 -21.51
N GLY A 40 6.88 -5.31 -20.27
CA GLY A 40 5.63 -5.90 -19.79
C GLY A 40 5.66 -7.42 -19.60
N ARG A 41 6.84 -8.05 -19.60
CA ARG A 41 6.98 -9.49 -19.37
C ARG A 41 6.94 -9.83 -17.88
N TRP A 42 7.52 -8.96 -17.05
CA TRP A 42 7.47 -9.11 -15.60
C TRP A 42 6.62 -8.00 -14.98
N SER A 43 6.09 -8.26 -13.79
CA SER A 43 5.37 -7.28 -12.99
C SER A 43 6.17 -6.87 -11.76
N LEU A 44 6.18 -5.57 -11.47
CA LEU A 44 6.76 -5.03 -10.24
C LEU A 44 5.74 -5.18 -9.12
N LEU A 45 6.03 -6.03 -8.14
CA LEU A 45 5.19 -6.21 -6.95
C LEU A 45 5.51 -5.18 -5.86
N GLY A 46 6.75 -4.69 -5.82
CA GLY A 46 7.18 -3.67 -4.88
C GLY A 46 8.63 -3.26 -5.09
N LEU A 47 8.96 -2.03 -4.66
CA LEU A 47 10.31 -1.47 -4.62
C LEU A 47 10.44 -0.69 -3.33
N TRP A 48 11.51 -0.96 -2.57
CA TRP A 48 11.76 -0.29 -1.29
C TRP A 48 13.27 -0.20 -1.00
N GLY A 49 13.61 0.66 -0.05
CA GLY A 49 14.98 0.84 0.42
C GLY A 49 15.24 0.14 1.76
N GLU A 50 16.50 -0.20 1.98
CA GLU A 50 17.12 -0.47 3.28
C GLU A 50 18.41 0.39 3.34
N PRO A 51 19.04 0.58 4.52
CA PRO A 51 20.35 1.22 4.56
C PRO A 51 21.33 0.59 3.55
N ASP A 52 21.85 1.43 2.64
CA ASP A 52 22.79 1.07 1.58
C ASP A 52 22.31 0.00 0.56
N LYS A 53 21.01 -0.32 0.50
CA LYS A 53 20.45 -1.29 -0.44
C LYS A 53 19.09 -0.87 -0.98
N VAL A 54 18.79 -1.27 -2.21
CA VAL A 54 17.44 -1.17 -2.79
C VAL A 54 16.97 -2.55 -3.20
N HIS A 55 15.66 -2.79 -3.12
CA HIS A 55 15.04 -4.07 -3.41
C HIS A 55 13.95 -3.93 -4.46
N MET A 56 13.75 -4.98 -5.26
CA MET A 56 12.54 -5.18 -6.06
C MET A 56 11.97 -6.56 -5.79
N ALA A 57 10.67 -6.62 -5.52
CA ALA A 57 9.89 -7.85 -5.61
C ALA A 57 9.26 -7.92 -7.01
N LEU A 58 9.46 -9.04 -7.69
CA LEU A 58 9.11 -9.25 -9.10
C LEU A 58 8.25 -10.50 -9.23
N LEU A 59 7.33 -10.47 -10.19
CA LEU A 59 6.54 -11.61 -10.65
C LEU A 59 6.83 -11.82 -12.15
N ASP A 60 7.27 -13.02 -12.52
CA ASP A 60 7.49 -13.35 -13.94
C ASP A 60 6.26 -13.99 -14.61
N GLU A 61 6.37 -14.28 -15.91
CA GLU A 61 5.31 -14.88 -16.72
C GLU A 61 4.92 -16.29 -16.22
N ALA A 62 5.84 -16.99 -15.56
CA ALA A 62 5.60 -18.30 -14.96
C ALA A 62 4.94 -18.20 -13.57
N GLN A 63 4.49 -17.01 -13.16
CA GLN A 63 3.94 -16.71 -11.84
C GLN A 63 4.92 -16.96 -10.69
N THR A 64 6.23 -16.92 -10.99
CA THR A 64 7.27 -17.05 -9.98
C THR A 64 7.51 -15.69 -9.33
N ILE A 65 7.46 -15.65 -8.01
CA ILE A 65 7.80 -14.45 -7.23
C ILE A 65 9.24 -14.57 -6.74
N GLY A 66 10.00 -13.47 -6.88
CA GLY A 66 11.36 -13.39 -6.41
C GLY A 66 11.76 -11.97 -6.01
N VAL A 67 12.73 -11.87 -5.11
CA VAL A 67 13.25 -10.58 -4.64
C VAL A 67 14.69 -10.42 -5.09
N ILE A 68 15.02 -9.28 -5.71
CA ILE A 68 16.41 -8.93 -6.00
C ILE A 68 16.81 -7.69 -5.22
N SER A 69 18.05 -7.68 -4.74
CA SER A 69 18.63 -6.57 -3.99
C SER A 69 19.86 -6.05 -4.72
N LEU A 70 20.04 -4.74 -4.72
CA LEU A 70 21.24 -4.11 -5.25
C LEU A 70 21.93 -3.34 -4.13
N ASP A 71 23.24 -3.56 -3.99
CA ASP A 71 24.10 -2.81 -3.08
C ASP A 71 24.35 -1.40 -3.64
N CYS A 72 23.89 -0.37 -2.94
CA CYS A 72 23.93 1.03 -3.37
C CYS A 72 25.18 1.73 -2.82
N ARG A 73 26.36 1.40 -3.36
CA ARG A 73 27.62 2.05 -2.94
C ARG A 73 27.54 3.58 -3.14
N GLY A 74 27.66 4.34 -2.05
CA GLY A 74 27.53 5.79 -2.08
C GLY A 74 26.10 6.29 -2.28
N GLY A 75 25.10 5.44 -1.98
CA GLY A 75 23.68 5.79 -2.02
C GLY A 75 23.13 5.97 -3.43
N ARG A 76 23.73 5.38 -4.47
CA ARG A 76 23.26 5.53 -5.85
C ARG A 76 23.02 4.18 -6.52
N TYR A 77 22.04 4.11 -7.41
CA TYR A 77 21.69 2.91 -8.17
C TYR A 77 20.98 3.25 -9.50
N PRO A 78 20.94 2.35 -10.51
CA PRO A 78 20.21 2.59 -11.76
C PRO A 78 18.69 2.69 -11.52
N SER A 79 18.06 3.78 -11.98
CA SER A 79 16.62 3.97 -11.78
C SER A 79 15.79 2.93 -12.53
N VAL A 80 14.78 2.41 -11.84
CA VAL A 80 13.72 1.57 -12.42
C VAL A 80 12.67 2.46 -13.09
N GLY A 81 12.30 3.57 -12.45
CA GLY A 81 11.33 4.55 -12.91
C GLY A 81 11.68 5.25 -14.22
N GLN A 82 12.95 5.18 -14.64
CA GLN A 82 13.38 5.67 -15.95
C GLN A 82 12.71 4.92 -17.11
N LEU A 83 12.52 3.60 -16.99
CA LEU A 83 11.90 2.76 -18.02
C LEU A 83 10.56 2.16 -17.59
N HIS A 84 10.25 2.19 -16.30
CA HIS A 84 9.01 1.66 -15.73
C HIS A 84 8.38 2.67 -14.76
N PRO A 85 7.55 3.62 -15.26
CA PRO A 85 6.98 4.73 -14.48
C PRO A 85 6.30 4.37 -13.14
N PRO A 86 5.65 3.18 -12.96
CA PRO A 86 5.09 2.79 -11.67
C PRO A 86 6.10 2.81 -10.50
N ALA A 87 7.40 2.67 -10.78
CA ALA A 87 8.44 2.72 -9.75
C ALA A 87 8.74 4.14 -9.23
N LEU A 88 8.34 5.21 -9.93
CA LEU A 88 8.73 6.59 -9.63
C LEU A 88 8.46 7.00 -8.17
N ARG A 89 7.24 6.74 -7.65
CA ARG A 89 6.85 7.12 -6.29
C ARG A 89 7.64 6.33 -5.23
N LEU A 90 7.89 5.05 -5.51
CA LEU A 90 8.63 4.15 -4.62
C LEU A 90 10.11 4.57 -4.53
N GLU A 91 10.73 4.91 -5.66
CA GLU A 91 12.11 5.39 -5.69
C GLU A 91 12.28 6.75 -5.02
N ARG A 92 11.32 7.67 -5.19
CA ARG A 92 11.31 8.96 -4.46
C ARG A 92 11.11 8.77 -2.95
N ALA A 93 10.28 7.81 -2.55
CA ALA A 93 10.14 7.45 -1.13
C ALA A 93 11.45 6.88 -0.56
N ALA A 94 12.12 5.99 -1.30
CA ALA A 94 13.42 5.45 -0.90
C ALA A 94 14.50 6.54 -0.80
N ALA A 95 14.49 7.51 -1.71
CA ALA A 95 15.37 8.68 -1.64
C ALA A 95 15.11 9.52 -0.38
N ASP A 96 13.84 9.85 -0.09
CA ASP A 96 13.50 10.66 1.09
C ASP A 96 13.83 9.93 2.41
N LEU A 97 13.53 8.63 2.50
CA LEU A 97 13.68 7.86 3.73
C LEU A 97 15.13 7.40 3.99
N PHE A 98 15.85 6.96 2.96
CA PHE A 98 17.15 6.29 3.09
C PHE A 98 18.31 7.04 2.42
N GLY A 99 18.04 8.10 1.66
CA GLY A 99 19.07 8.81 0.90
C GLY A 99 19.56 8.04 -0.33
N LEU A 100 18.78 7.08 -0.80
CA LEU A 100 19.09 6.29 -1.99
C LEU A 100 18.66 7.07 -3.25
N ALA A 101 19.64 7.60 -3.98
CA ALA A 101 19.46 8.43 -5.16
C ALA A 101 19.49 7.59 -6.46
N PRO A 102 18.32 7.32 -7.08
CA PRO A 102 18.24 6.65 -8.39
C PRO A 102 18.85 7.51 -9.50
N GLN A 103 19.73 6.91 -10.29
CA GLN A 103 20.39 7.53 -11.44
C GLN A 103 19.48 7.46 -12.65
N GLY A 104 19.20 8.62 -13.26
CA GLY A 104 18.33 8.71 -14.44
C GLY A 104 16.84 8.86 -14.12
N LEU A 105 16.47 9.00 -12.85
CA LEU A 105 15.08 9.21 -12.45
C LEU A 105 14.53 10.53 -13.05
N PRO A 106 13.41 10.50 -13.80
CA PRO A 106 12.84 11.70 -14.42
C PRO A 106 12.37 12.79 -13.45
N ASP A 107 11.93 12.39 -12.25
CA ASP A 107 11.43 13.31 -11.22
C ASP A 107 12.12 13.05 -9.88
N THR A 108 13.05 13.94 -9.51
CA THR A 108 13.86 13.84 -8.29
C THR A 108 13.33 14.72 -7.14
N ARG A 109 12.15 15.33 -7.30
CA ARG A 109 11.54 16.13 -6.24
C ARG A 109 11.20 15.23 -5.05
N ARG A 110 11.31 15.76 -3.83
CA ARG A 110 10.88 15.04 -2.62
C ARG A 110 9.42 14.61 -2.72
N TRP A 111 9.10 13.46 -2.13
CA TRP A 111 7.78 12.83 -2.17
C TRP A 111 7.08 12.86 -0.81
N LEU A 112 7.74 12.36 0.23
CA LEU A 112 7.25 12.27 1.60
C LEU A 112 7.66 13.47 2.45
N ASP A 113 8.92 13.91 2.35
CA ASP A 113 9.36 15.10 3.09
C ASP A 113 8.96 16.37 2.32
N HIS A 114 7.97 17.07 2.85
CA HIS A 114 7.47 18.32 2.28
C HIS A 114 8.30 19.55 2.70
N GLY A 115 9.53 19.34 3.17
CA GLY A 115 10.43 20.36 3.68
C GLY A 115 10.14 20.76 5.13
N GLN A 116 9.47 19.88 5.87
CA GLN A 116 9.00 20.15 7.24
C GLN A 116 9.64 19.20 8.26
N TRP A 117 10.34 18.16 7.81
CA TRP A 117 11.01 17.24 8.74
C TRP A 117 12.26 17.89 9.32
N GLY A 118 12.44 17.75 10.64
CA GLY A 118 13.66 18.19 11.35
C GLY A 118 14.87 17.28 11.15
N ILE A 119 14.77 16.29 10.25
CA ILE A 119 15.76 15.26 9.98
C ILE A 119 15.70 14.91 8.49
N SER A 120 16.86 14.62 7.88
CA SER A 120 16.93 14.09 6.52
C SER A 120 17.27 12.61 6.55
N HIS A 121 16.65 11.85 5.64
CA HIS A 121 16.87 10.41 5.49
C HIS A 121 16.77 9.66 6.82
N PRO A 122 15.61 9.74 7.51
CA PRO A 122 15.45 9.25 8.89
C PRO A 122 15.76 7.76 9.06
N LEU A 123 15.72 6.97 7.98
CA LEU A 123 15.98 5.53 7.99
C LEU A 123 17.34 5.16 7.36
N ALA A 124 18.16 6.14 6.97
CA ALA A 124 19.52 5.88 6.50
C ALA A 124 20.42 5.35 7.63
N ALA A 125 21.54 4.71 7.27
CA ALA A 125 22.57 4.29 8.23
C ALA A 125 23.12 5.48 9.06
N ARG A 126 23.12 6.67 8.46
CA ARG A 126 23.50 7.94 9.09
C ARG A 126 22.49 9.01 8.69
N PRO A 127 21.42 9.20 9.48
CA PRO A 127 20.48 10.29 9.24
C PRO A 127 21.17 11.64 9.30
N GLY A 128 20.77 12.54 8.41
CA GLY A 128 21.33 13.89 8.34
C GLY A 128 20.50 14.89 9.14
N GLY A 129 21.03 16.11 9.27
CA GLY A 129 20.28 17.24 9.84
C GLY A 129 19.07 17.64 9.00
N PRO A 130 18.31 18.67 9.43
CA PRO A 130 17.20 19.21 8.67
C PRO A 130 17.63 19.55 7.25
N ALA A 131 16.88 19.05 6.27
CA ALA A 131 17.15 19.38 4.89
C ALA A 131 16.73 20.83 4.61
N ALA A 132 17.45 21.50 3.71
CA ALA A 132 17.07 22.86 3.31
C ALA A 132 15.63 22.89 2.80
N ALA A 133 14.90 23.95 3.16
CA ALA A 133 13.57 24.20 2.65
C ALA A 133 13.65 24.29 1.12
N SER A 134 12.76 23.55 0.45
CA SER A 134 12.66 23.55 -1.01
C SER A 134 11.23 23.88 -1.40
N SER A 135 11.06 24.81 -2.33
CA SER A 135 9.75 25.08 -2.92
C SER A 135 9.39 23.94 -3.87
N TYR A 136 8.26 23.28 -3.60
CA TYR A 136 7.74 22.26 -4.51
C TYR A 136 7.20 22.94 -5.76
N ARG A 137 7.95 22.86 -6.85
CA ARG A 137 7.53 23.39 -8.15
C ARG A 137 6.63 22.37 -8.85
N PHE A 138 5.36 22.70 -9.00
CA PHE A 138 4.45 21.95 -9.86
C PHE A 138 4.88 22.09 -11.32
N LEU A 139 4.71 21.02 -12.09
CA LEU A 139 5.05 21.02 -13.51
C LEU A 139 4.06 21.91 -14.27
N ALA A 140 4.61 22.80 -15.10
CA ALA A 140 3.82 23.71 -15.91
C ALA A 140 3.20 22.97 -17.12
N ALA A 141 2.06 23.47 -17.58
CA ALA A 141 1.55 23.21 -18.92
C ALA A 141 1.18 24.58 -19.51
N GLU A 142 1.61 24.83 -20.75
CA GLU A 142 1.50 26.13 -21.41
C GLU A 142 0.42 26.08 -22.50
N GLY A 143 -0.38 27.13 -22.59
CA GLY A 143 -1.46 27.29 -23.55
C GLY A 143 -2.31 28.51 -23.20
N GLU A 144 -2.81 29.23 -24.20
CA GLU A 144 -3.47 30.53 -24.03
C GLU A 144 -4.68 30.48 -23.07
N SER A 145 -5.43 29.37 -23.10
CA SER A 145 -6.63 29.18 -22.27
C SER A 145 -6.41 28.27 -21.05
N LEU A 146 -5.15 27.91 -20.74
CA LEU A 146 -4.85 27.04 -19.60
C LEU A 146 -4.83 27.83 -18.30
N HIS A 147 -5.51 27.32 -17.29
CA HIS A 147 -5.49 27.84 -15.94
C HIS A 147 -5.27 26.73 -14.92
N GLN A 148 -4.79 27.08 -13.74
CA GLN A 148 -4.46 26.13 -12.68
C GLN A 148 -5.44 26.21 -11.51
N ILE A 149 -5.93 25.05 -11.07
CA ILE A 149 -6.86 24.92 -9.95
C ILE A 149 -6.16 24.11 -8.84
N PRO A 150 -5.86 24.71 -7.68
CA PRO A 150 -5.39 23.98 -6.51
C PRO A 150 -6.56 23.37 -5.73
N VAL A 151 -6.44 22.11 -5.34
CA VAL A 151 -7.35 21.45 -4.39
C VAL A 151 -6.53 20.77 -3.29
N GLY A 152 -6.92 20.96 -2.03
CA GLY A 152 -6.20 20.43 -0.86
C GLY A 152 -5.09 21.35 -0.33
N PRO A 153 -4.32 20.93 0.69
CA PRO A 153 -4.27 19.57 1.26
C PRO A 153 -5.44 19.23 2.18
N VAL A 154 -6.24 20.24 2.56
CA VAL A 154 -7.48 20.07 3.33
C VAL A 154 -8.64 20.50 2.45
N HIS A 155 -9.47 19.55 2.01
CA HIS A 155 -10.65 19.81 1.19
C HIS A 155 -11.69 18.73 1.42
N ALA A 156 -12.98 19.11 1.44
CA ALA A 156 -14.08 18.21 1.79
C ALA A 156 -14.27 17.05 0.79
N GLY A 157 -13.92 17.23 -0.48
CA GLY A 157 -14.02 16.21 -1.52
C GLY A 157 -12.81 15.26 -1.64
N ILE A 158 -11.85 15.30 -0.70
CA ILE A 158 -10.67 14.42 -0.73
C ILE A 158 -10.61 13.63 0.57
N ILE A 159 -10.63 12.29 0.45
CA ILE A 159 -10.72 11.36 1.58
C ILE A 159 -9.35 11.13 2.26
N GLU A 160 -8.23 11.34 1.55
CA GLU A 160 -6.86 11.36 2.12
C GLU A 160 -6.22 12.75 1.93
N PRO A 161 -5.56 13.34 2.94
CA PRO A 161 -4.82 14.59 2.79
C PRO A 161 -3.81 14.54 1.63
N GLY A 162 -4.08 15.35 0.61
CA GLY A 162 -3.30 15.42 -0.62
C GLY A 162 -3.53 16.76 -1.32
N HIS A 163 -2.50 17.29 -1.97
CA HIS A 163 -2.61 18.49 -2.79
C HIS A 163 -2.63 18.09 -4.26
N PHE A 164 -3.67 18.50 -4.96
CA PHE A 164 -3.91 18.20 -6.36
C PHE A 164 -3.82 19.49 -7.15
N ARG A 165 -2.95 19.52 -8.15
CA ARG A 165 -2.82 20.63 -9.08
C ARG A 165 -3.38 20.22 -10.43
N PHE A 166 -4.57 20.72 -10.72
CA PHE A 166 -5.18 20.58 -12.03
C PHE A 166 -4.69 21.73 -12.92
N THR A 167 -4.30 21.42 -14.14
CA THR A 167 -4.23 22.40 -15.23
C THR A 167 -5.34 22.06 -16.22
N ALA A 168 -6.21 23.02 -16.50
CA ALA A 168 -7.40 22.81 -17.31
C ALA A 168 -7.55 23.89 -18.39
N GLY A 169 -8.10 23.49 -19.54
CA GLY A 169 -8.57 24.38 -20.59
C GLY A 169 -10.07 24.22 -20.77
N GLY A 170 -10.85 25.20 -20.27
CA GLY A 170 -12.29 24.97 -20.06
C GLY A 170 -12.51 23.83 -19.06
N GLU A 171 -13.27 22.81 -19.47
CA GLU A 171 -13.57 21.62 -18.64
C GLU A 171 -12.54 20.49 -18.80
N THR A 172 -11.65 20.57 -19.80
CA THR A 172 -10.68 19.51 -20.08
C THR A 172 -9.47 19.64 -19.16
N VAL A 173 -9.25 18.65 -18.29
CA VAL A 173 -8.02 18.52 -17.51
C VAL A 173 -6.89 18.03 -18.42
N VAL A 174 -5.93 18.90 -18.71
CA VAL A 174 -4.74 18.56 -19.53
C VAL A 174 -3.60 18.00 -18.68
N ARG A 175 -3.62 18.28 -17.37
CA ARG A 175 -2.64 17.75 -16.42
C ARG A 175 -3.23 17.69 -15.02
N LEU A 176 -2.99 16.58 -14.34
CA LEU A 176 -3.16 16.43 -12.91
C LEU A 176 -1.81 16.09 -12.29
N GLU A 177 -1.38 16.89 -11.31
CA GLU A 177 -0.26 16.53 -10.46
C GLU A 177 -0.73 16.32 -9.02
N GLU A 178 -0.51 15.10 -8.52
CA GLU A 178 -0.85 14.69 -7.17
C GLU A 178 0.39 14.78 -6.26
N ARG A 179 0.28 15.55 -5.19
CA ARG A 179 1.26 15.61 -4.11
C ARG A 179 0.63 14.99 -2.86
N LEU A 180 0.98 13.74 -2.59
CA LEU A 180 0.54 12.99 -1.42
C LEU A 180 1.61 13.03 -0.31
N GLY A 181 1.47 12.20 0.73
CA GLY A 181 2.47 12.06 1.80
C GLY A 181 2.24 12.94 3.02
N TYR A 182 1.20 13.77 3.04
CA TYR A 182 0.84 14.61 4.20
C TYR A 182 0.52 13.81 5.47
N VAL A 183 0.14 12.53 5.33
CA VAL A 183 -0.16 11.61 6.44
C VAL A 183 0.99 10.61 6.65
N HIS A 184 2.22 10.91 6.22
CA HIS A 184 3.35 10.03 6.52
C HIS A 184 3.60 9.95 8.04
N LYS A 185 3.29 8.79 8.63
CA LYS A 185 3.36 8.54 10.08
C LYS A 185 4.70 7.97 10.54
N GLY A 186 5.62 7.65 9.62
CA GLY A 186 6.89 6.99 9.95
C GLY A 186 6.73 5.57 10.50
N ILE A 187 5.70 4.83 10.07
CA ILE A 187 5.38 3.48 10.61
C ILE A 187 6.55 2.52 10.52
N GLU A 188 7.26 2.47 9.38
CA GLU A 188 8.43 1.59 9.18
C GLU A 188 9.55 1.91 10.18
N GLY A 189 9.86 3.19 10.38
CA GLY A 189 10.82 3.62 11.39
C GLY A 189 10.41 3.26 12.81
N LEU A 190 9.11 3.37 13.13
CA LEU A 190 8.57 2.97 14.43
C LEU A 190 8.59 1.44 14.64
N MET A 191 8.59 0.65 13.57
CA MET A 191 8.72 -0.80 13.64
C MET A 191 10.17 -1.25 13.83
N GLN A 192 11.15 -0.47 13.38
CA GLN A 192 12.56 -0.81 13.50
C GLN A 192 12.97 -0.92 14.98
N GLY A 193 13.44 -2.10 15.38
CA GLY A 193 13.82 -2.39 16.77
C GLY A 193 12.64 -2.60 17.73
N ALA A 194 11.40 -2.52 17.26
CA ALA A 194 10.23 -2.82 18.07
C ALA A 194 10.05 -4.33 18.30
N SER A 195 9.40 -4.71 19.39
CA SER A 195 8.94 -6.09 19.56
C SER A 195 7.92 -6.47 18.48
N ILE A 196 7.83 -7.76 18.15
CA ILE A 196 6.84 -8.28 17.17
C ILE A 196 5.42 -7.85 17.54
N ASP A 197 5.05 -7.86 18.82
CA ASP A 197 3.72 -7.42 19.28
C ASP A 197 3.47 -5.93 19.03
N ARG A 198 4.50 -5.09 19.25
CA ARG A 198 4.42 -3.65 19.00
C ARG A 198 4.34 -3.38 17.50
N ALA A 199 5.16 -4.06 16.70
CA ALA A 199 5.15 -3.95 15.25
C ALA A 199 3.83 -4.43 14.65
N ALA A 200 3.25 -5.54 15.13
CA ALA A 200 1.93 -6.03 14.72
C ALA A 200 0.84 -4.97 14.97
N LYS A 201 0.88 -4.31 16.13
CA LYS A 201 -0.02 -3.18 16.40
C LYS A 201 0.19 -2.06 15.38
N LEU A 202 1.43 -1.65 15.14
CA LEU A 202 1.75 -0.58 14.16
C LEU A 202 1.23 -0.93 12.76
N ALA A 203 1.44 -2.17 12.30
CA ALA A 203 0.96 -2.65 11.00
C ALA A 203 -0.56 -2.49 10.88
N GLY A 204 -1.30 -2.93 11.89
CA GLY A 204 -2.76 -2.76 11.92
C GLY A 204 -3.26 -1.31 11.96
N ARG A 205 -2.39 -0.29 12.10
CA ARG A 205 -2.75 1.15 12.03
C ARG A 205 -2.26 1.83 10.75
N THR A 206 -1.72 1.10 9.78
CA THR A 206 -1.29 1.67 8.50
C THR A 206 -2.47 2.35 7.80
N SER A 207 -3.55 1.62 7.55
CA SER A 207 -4.85 2.17 7.12
C SER A 207 -5.90 2.12 8.24
N GLY A 208 -6.80 3.11 8.26
CA GLY A 208 -7.87 3.24 9.25
C GLY A 208 -9.04 2.27 9.06
N ASP A 209 -9.26 1.79 7.84
CA ASP A 209 -10.37 0.93 7.43
C ASP A 209 -9.95 -0.50 7.05
N SER A 210 -8.64 -0.77 6.99
CA SER A 210 -8.08 -2.03 6.49
C SER A 210 -7.16 -2.69 7.53
N THR A 211 -7.52 -2.60 8.81
CA THR A 211 -6.69 -3.05 9.92
C THR A 211 -6.43 -4.56 9.89
N VAL A 212 -7.40 -5.37 9.46
CA VAL A 212 -7.29 -6.82 9.34
C VAL A 212 -6.34 -7.18 8.21
N ALA A 213 -6.48 -6.58 7.02
CA ALA A 213 -5.62 -6.82 5.88
C ALA A 213 -4.14 -6.54 6.20
N TYR A 214 -3.83 -5.37 6.78
CA TYR A 214 -2.46 -5.04 7.16
C TYR A 214 -1.92 -5.93 8.29
N SER A 215 -2.75 -6.26 9.29
CA SER A 215 -2.34 -7.17 10.37
C SER A 215 -2.08 -8.59 9.84
N LEU A 216 -2.88 -9.05 8.87
CA LEU A 216 -2.71 -10.35 8.22
C LEU A 216 -1.43 -10.40 7.39
N ALA A 217 -1.17 -9.37 6.57
CA ALA A 217 0.06 -9.28 5.79
C ALA A 217 1.30 -9.30 6.70
N PHE A 218 1.30 -8.52 7.78
CA PHE A 218 2.39 -8.51 8.75
C PHE A 218 2.55 -9.87 9.47
N ALA A 219 1.45 -10.46 9.94
CA ALA A 219 1.49 -11.77 10.61
C ALA A 219 2.06 -12.85 9.69
N ARG A 220 1.67 -12.88 8.41
CA ARG A 220 2.19 -13.81 7.41
C ARG A 220 3.68 -13.60 7.15
N ALA A 221 4.14 -12.34 7.07
CA ALA A 221 5.55 -12.03 6.88
C ALA A 221 6.40 -12.53 8.06
N ILE A 222 5.96 -12.28 9.30
CA ILE A 222 6.65 -12.77 10.50
C ILE A 222 6.63 -14.30 10.59
N GLU A 223 5.48 -14.92 10.31
CA GLU A 223 5.35 -16.38 10.30
C GLU A 223 6.29 -17.04 9.29
N ALA A 224 6.38 -16.48 8.08
CA ALA A 224 7.30 -16.97 7.06
C ALA A 224 8.76 -16.79 7.49
N ALA A 225 9.13 -15.62 8.01
CA ALA A 225 10.49 -15.33 8.47
C ALA A 225 10.93 -16.24 9.64
N LEU A 226 10.00 -16.63 10.51
CA LEU A 226 10.28 -17.49 11.68
C LEU A 226 10.00 -18.98 11.45
N GLY A 227 9.49 -19.37 10.26
CA GLY A 227 9.08 -20.75 9.99
C GLY A 227 7.91 -21.23 10.85
N VAL A 228 7.05 -20.32 11.32
CA VAL A 228 5.92 -20.62 12.19
C VAL A 228 4.67 -20.90 11.36
N VAL A 229 4.05 -22.05 11.56
CA VAL A 229 2.75 -22.40 10.97
C VAL A 229 1.65 -22.18 12.00
N PRO A 230 0.70 -21.25 11.80
CA PRO A 230 -0.38 -21.06 12.76
C PRO A 230 -1.40 -22.19 12.70
N PRO A 231 -2.20 -22.38 13.77
CA PRO A 231 -3.23 -23.42 13.82
C PRO A 231 -4.26 -23.30 12.67
N PRO A 232 -4.80 -24.41 12.13
CA PRO A 232 -5.81 -24.36 11.07
C PRO A 232 -7.03 -23.50 11.43
N ARG A 233 -7.46 -23.53 12.70
CA ARG A 233 -8.56 -22.69 13.20
C ARG A 233 -8.26 -21.19 13.02
N ALA A 234 -7.03 -20.77 13.32
CA ALA A 234 -6.61 -19.38 13.17
C ALA A 234 -6.60 -18.95 11.70
N ILE A 235 -6.21 -19.82 10.77
CA ILE A 235 -6.26 -19.55 9.33
C ILE A 235 -7.70 -19.24 8.89
N TRP A 236 -8.67 -20.06 9.28
CA TRP A 236 -10.08 -19.85 8.96
C TRP A 236 -10.66 -18.60 9.61
N LEU A 237 -10.29 -18.30 10.86
CA LEU A 237 -10.73 -17.08 11.53
C LEU A 237 -10.17 -15.83 10.85
N ARG A 238 -8.90 -15.84 10.45
CA ARG A 238 -8.28 -14.74 9.68
C ARG A 238 -8.97 -14.53 8.34
N ALA A 239 -9.28 -15.61 7.62
CA ALA A 239 -10.03 -15.53 6.39
C ALA A 239 -11.41 -14.89 6.63
N LEU A 240 -12.16 -15.37 7.62
CA LEU A 240 -13.46 -14.81 7.98
C LEU A 240 -13.38 -13.31 8.34
N MET A 241 -12.38 -12.90 9.13
CA MET A 241 -12.15 -11.49 9.45
C MET A 241 -11.82 -10.66 8.20
N ALA A 242 -10.98 -11.19 7.30
CA ALA A 242 -10.62 -10.50 6.05
C ALA A 242 -11.83 -10.32 5.13
N GLU A 243 -12.70 -11.32 5.04
CA GLU A 243 -13.94 -11.26 4.25
C GLU A 243 -14.95 -10.24 4.84
N LEU A 244 -15.07 -10.15 6.16
CA LEU A 244 -15.90 -9.14 6.81
C LEU A 244 -15.37 -7.73 6.58
N GLU A 245 -14.05 -7.52 6.72
CA GLU A 245 -13.44 -6.23 6.40
C GLU A 245 -13.64 -5.86 4.93
N ARG A 246 -13.45 -6.82 4.01
CA ARG A 246 -13.67 -6.61 2.57
C ARG A 246 -15.12 -6.23 2.26
N LEU A 247 -16.11 -6.88 2.87
CA LEU A 247 -17.51 -6.51 2.73
C LEU A 247 -17.78 -5.08 3.24
N ALA A 248 -17.25 -4.73 4.41
CA ALA A 248 -17.42 -3.40 4.97
C ALA A 248 -16.80 -2.32 4.08
N ASN A 249 -15.62 -2.57 3.53
CA ASN A 249 -14.92 -1.63 2.65
C ASN A 249 -15.64 -1.50 1.31
N HIS A 250 -15.98 -2.60 0.63
CA HIS A 250 -16.68 -2.52 -0.64
C HIS A 250 -18.07 -1.86 -0.55
N LEU A 251 -18.84 -2.13 0.50
CA LEU A 251 -20.10 -1.42 0.72
C LEU A 251 -19.85 0.09 0.92
N GLY A 252 -18.82 0.45 1.70
CA GLY A 252 -18.40 1.84 1.86
C GLY A 252 -18.01 2.50 0.55
N ASP A 253 -17.13 1.86 -0.22
CA ASP A 253 -16.56 2.36 -1.47
C ASP A 253 -17.64 2.56 -2.53
N ILE A 254 -18.51 1.56 -2.75
CA ILE A 254 -19.62 1.67 -3.71
C ILE A 254 -20.52 2.85 -3.33
N GLY A 255 -20.88 2.96 -2.05
CA GLY A 255 -21.69 4.06 -1.57
C GLY A 255 -21.00 5.42 -1.75
N ALA A 256 -19.70 5.52 -1.51
CA ALA A 256 -18.93 6.75 -1.67
C ALA A 256 -18.80 7.17 -3.15
N ILE A 257 -18.46 6.23 -4.05
CA ILE A 257 -18.37 6.49 -5.49
C ILE A 257 -19.72 6.98 -6.04
N CYS A 258 -20.83 6.35 -5.64
CA CYS A 258 -22.17 6.82 -6.01
C CYS A 258 -22.45 8.23 -5.48
N ASN A 259 -22.03 8.53 -4.25
CA ASN A 259 -22.19 9.87 -3.68
C ASN A 259 -21.41 10.94 -4.45
N ASP A 260 -20.21 10.61 -4.91
CA ASP A 260 -19.39 11.52 -5.73
C ASP A 260 -20.05 11.82 -7.09
N ALA A 261 -20.88 10.90 -7.58
CA ALA A 261 -21.79 11.09 -8.72
C ALA A 261 -23.17 11.66 -8.33
N ALA A 262 -23.28 12.31 -7.16
CA ALA A 262 -24.50 12.90 -6.59
C ALA A 262 -25.64 11.91 -6.28
N PHE A 263 -25.37 10.61 -6.17
CA PHE A 263 -26.37 9.58 -5.90
C PHE A 263 -26.45 9.21 -4.40
N ALA A 264 -26.89 10.18 -3.59
CA ALA A 264 -26.85 10.08 -2.11
C ALA A 264 -27.69 8.93 -1.50
N ILE A 265 -28.74 8.47 -2.18
CA ILE A 265 -29.57 7.35 -1.69
C ILE A 265 -28.79 6.03 -1.68
N MET A 266 -27.94 5.79 -2.69
CA MET A 266 -27.04 4.63 -2.72
C MET A 266 -26.05 4.70 -1.56
N HIS A 267 -25.47 5.87 -1.32
CA HIS A 267 -24.57 6.10 -0.18
C HIS A 267 -25.21 5.74 1.15
N ALA A 268 -26.43 6.23 1.42
CA ALA A 268 -27.15 5.97 2.66
C ALA A 268 -27.44 4.48 2.87
N HIS A 269 -27.93 3.79 1.84
CA HIS A 269 -28.25 2.36 1.96
C HIS A 269 -27.01 1.47 2.10
N CYS A 270 -25.96 1.74 1.32
CA CYS A 270 -24.68 1.10 1.48
C CYS A 270 -24.06 1.34 2.86
N GLY A 271 -24.18 2.56 3.40
CA GLY A 271 -23.76 2.91 4.75
C GLY A 271 -24.48 2.07 5.83
N VAL A 272 -25.78 1.84 5.69
CA VAL A 272 -26.54 0.96 6.60
C VAL A 272 -26.01 -0.49 6.51
N LEU A 273 -25.79 -1.02 5.31
CA LEU A 273 -25.25 -2.38 5.15
C LEU A 273 -23.84 -2.49 5.74
N ARG A 274 -22.97 -1.50 5.50
CA ARG A 274 -21.64 -1.43 6.11
C ARG A 274 -21.73 -1.45 7.64
N GLU A 275 -22.63 -0.67 8.22
CA GLU A 275 -22.86 -0.66 9.67
C GLU A 275 -23.32 -2.03 10.20
N ARG A 276 -24.14 -2.78 9.45
CA ARG A 276 -24.52 -4.16 9.80
C ARG A 276 -23.30 -5.08 9.83
N VAL A 277 -22.37 -4.95 8.87
CA VAL A 277 -21.12 -5.71 8.86
C VAL A 277 -20.30 -5.41 10.12
N LEU A 278 -20.11 -4.12 10.45
CA LEU A 278 -19.34 -3.70 11.62
C LEU A 278 -19.94 -4.20 12.94
N ARG A 279 -21.27 -4.23 13.06
CA ARG A 279 -21.95 -4.80 14.24
C ARG A 279 -21.81 -6.32 14.34
N ALA A 280 -21.86 -7.03 13.21
CA ALA A 280 -21.61 -8.46 13.20
C ALA A 280 -20.15 -8.79 13.57
N ALA A 281 -19.19 -7.99 13.09
CA ALA A 281 -17.79 -8.09 13.47
C ALA A 281 -17.58 -7.85 14.97
N ASP A 282 -18.26 -6.86 15.53
CA ASP A 282 -18.26 -6.59 16.98
C ASP A 282 -18.83 -7.75 17.79
N ALA A 283 -20.00 -8.27 17.40
CA ALA A 283 -20.61 -9.43 18.05
C ALA A 283 -19.71 -10.68 17.96
N ALA A 284 -19.03 -10.88 16.82
CA ALA A 284 -18.21 -12.06 16.56
C ALA A 284 -16.83 -12.02 17.20
N PHE A 285 -16.18 -10.85 17.25
CA PHE A 285 -14.77 -10.71 17.64
C PHE A 285 -14.52 -9.68 18.74
N GLY A 286 -15.57 -9.02 19.25
CA GLY A 286 -15.50 -8.02 20.30
C GLY A 286 -14.91 -6.68 19.86
N HIS A 287 -14.84 -6.41 18.55
CA HIS A 287 -14.41 -5.13 18.02
C HIS A 287 -14.97 -4.88 16.62
N ARG A 288 -15.63 -3.73 16.43
CA ARG A 288 -16.25 -3.31 15.15
C ARG A 288 -15.34 -3.39 13.92
N LEU A 289 -14.09 -2.93 14.07
CA LEU A 289 -13.06 -3.03 13.01
C LEU A 289 -12.13 -4.23 13.17
N MET A 290 -12.36 -5.13 14.14
CA MET A 290 -11.48 -6.29 14.40
C MET A 290 -9.99 -5.92 14.62
N ARG A 291 -9.72 -4.73 15.17
CA ARG A 291 -8.37 -4.26 15.50
C ARG A 291 -7.72 -5.18 16.53
N ASP A 292 -6.44 -5.49 16.33
CA ASP A 292 -5.66 -6.37 17.22
C ASP A 292 -6.28 -7.78 17.41
N ARG A 293 -7.02 -8.28 16.41
CA ARG A 293 -7.57 -9.65 16.42
C ARG A 293 -6.69 -10.64 15.68
N ILE A 294 -5.93 -10.20 14.68
CA ILE A 294 -4.91 -10.99 14.00
C ILE A 294 -3.56 -10.72 14.65
N LEU A 295 -2.87 -11.78 15.04
CA LEU A 295 -1.55 -11.76 15.66
C LEU A 295 -0.62 -12.70 14.89
N PRO A 296 0.69 -12.43 14.79
CA PRO A 296 1.65 -13.43 14.34
C PRO A 296 1.49 -14.74 15.14
N GLY A 297 1.38 -15.88 14.44
CA GLY A 297 1.17 -17.20 15.03
C GLY A 297 -0.28 -17.60 15.35
N GLY A 298 -1.24 -16.67 15.34
CA GLY A 298 -2.65 -17.03 15.50
C GLY A 298 -3.67 -15.88 15.42
N THR A 299 -4.65 -15.93 16.31
CA THR A 299 -5.66 -14.87 16.53
C THR A 299 -5.74 -14.58 18.02
N ALA A 300 -6.20 -13.39 18.40
CA ALA A 300 -6.34 -13.00 19.81
C ALA A 300 -7.43 -13.80 20.57
N GLY A 301 -8.32 -14.47 19.84
CA GLY A 301 -9.39 -15.30 20.37
C GLY A 301 -10.13 -16.06 19.28
N ASP A 302 -11.06 -16.91 19.69
CA ASP A 302 -12.04 -17.57 18.81
C ASP A 302 -13.28 -16.66 18.63
N LEU A 303 -14.25 -17.11 17.81
CA LEU A 303 -15.57 -16.52 17.68
C LEU A 303 -16.28 -16.52 19.04
N ASN A 304 -16.88 -15.37 19.38
CA ASN A 304 -17.80 -15.27 20.50
C ASN A 304 -19.07 -16.12 20.24
N GLU A 305 -19.77 -16.46 21.32
CA GLU A 305 -20.99 -17.29 21.31
C GLU A 305 -22.05 -16.76 20.32
N ALA A 306 -22.29 -15.45 20.30
CA ALA A 306 -23.24 -14.81 19.40
C ALA A 306 -22.74 -14.64 17.95
N GLY A 307 -21.44 -14.88 17.69
CA GLY A 307 -20.76 -14.53 16.44
C GLY A 307 -21.30 -15.27 15.21
N THR A 308 -21.51 -16.58 15.34
CA THR A 308 -22.01 -17.38 14.20
C THR A 308 -23.42 -16.96 13.78
N ALA A 309 -24.31 -16.73 14.74
CA ALA A 309 -25.67 -16.27 14.46
C ALA A 309 -25.66 -14.86 13.82
N ALA A 310 -24.85 -13.95 14.35
CA ALA A 310 -24.71 -12.59 13.82
C ALA A 310 -24.22 -12.59 12.36
N ILE A 311 -23.18 -13.38 12.04
CA ILE A 311 -22.64 -13.46 10.68
C ILE A 311 -23.63 -14.10 9.71
N ARG A 312 -24.35 -15.17 10.13
CA ARG A 312 -25.39 -15.79 9.27
C ARG A 312 -26.53 -14.82 8.97
N SER A 313 -26.98 -14.07 9.97
CA SER A 313 -28.01 -13.04 9.80
C SER A 313 -27.54 -11.93 8.86
N LEU A 314 -26.30 -11.45 9.02
CA LEU A 314 -25.68 -10.47 8.13
C LEU A 314 -25.70 -10.94 6.66
N VAL A 315 -25.22 -12.16 6.40
CA VAL A 315 -25.16 -12.71 5.03
C VAL A 315 -26.55 -12.80 4.42
N ALA A 316 -27.56 -13.23 5.19
CA ALA A 316 -28.94 -13.26 4.73
C ALA A 316 -29.48 -11.85 4.41
N GLU A 317 -29.18 -10.85 5.25
CA GLU A 317 -29.59 -9.47 5.01
C GLU A 317 -28.93 -8.89 3.74
N ILE A 318 -27.62 -9.05 3.59
CA ILE A 318 -26.87 -8.55 2.42
C ILE A 318 -27.41 -9.19 1.14
N ARG A 319 -27.60 -10.53 1.11
CA ARG A 319 -28.14 -11.24 -0.05
C ARG A 319 -29.53 -10.77 -0.46
N ARG A 320 -30.35 -10.35 0.50
CA ARG A 320 -31.69 -9.82 0.22
C ARG A 320 -31.65 -8.37 -0.28
N ARG A 321 -30.82 -7.53 0.33
CA ARG A 321 -30.87 -6.07 0.13
C ARG A 321 -29.94 -5.56 -0.96
N PHE A 322 -28.72 -6.08 -1.05
CA PHE A 322 -27.72 -5.55 -1.96
C PHE A 322 -28.12 -5.70 -3.45
N PRO A 323 -28.70 -6.83 -3.91
CA PRO A 323 -29.15 -6.94 -5.31
C PRO A 323 -30.19 -5.88 -5.71
N GLN A 324 -31.08 -5.48 -4.79
CA GLN A 324 -32.07 -4.43 -5.04
C GLN A 324 -31.39 -3.04 -5.19
N LEU A 325 -30.28 -2.81 -4.50
CA LEU A 325 -29.48 -1.60 -4.67
C LEU A 325 -28.74 -1.60 -6.01
N VAL A 326 -28.25 -2.76 -6.45
CA VAL A 326 -27.65 -2.91 -7.79
C VAL A 326 -28.70 -2.65 -8.86
N GLU A 327 -29.89 -3.23 -8.74
CA GLU A 327 -31.00 -2.97 -9.67
C GLU A 327 -31.41 -1.49 -9.69
N LEU A 328 -31.46 -0.83 -8.53
CA LEU A 328 -31.70 0.61 -8.46
C LEU A 328 -30.62 1.40 -9.21
N TYR A 329 -29.34 1.04 -9.02
CA TYR A 329 -28.21 1.68 -9.68
C TYR A 329 -28.24 1.48 -11.20
N ASP A 330 -28.49 0.27 -11.67
CA ASP A 330 -28.47 -0.07 -13.10
C ASP A 330 -29.65 0.54 -13.89
N ASN A 331 -30.74 0.90 -13.20
CA ASN A 331 -31.95 1.46 -13.81
C ASN A 331 -32.16 2.96 -13.53
N THR A 332 -31.17 3.64 -12.96
CA THR A 332 -31.15 5.11 -12.78
C THR A 332 -30.22 5.75 -13.79
#